data_AF-A0A7X0LL85-F1
#
_entry.id   AF-A0A7X0LL85-F1
#
_cell.length_a   1.000
_cell.length_b   1.000
_cell.length_c   1.000
_cell.angle_alpha   90.00
_cell.angle_beta   90.00
_cell.angle_gamma   90.00
#
_symmetry.space_group_name_H-M   'P 1'
#
loop_
_entity.id
_entity.type
_entity.pdbx_description
1 polymer ?
#
loop_
_entity_poly.entity_id
_entity_poly.type
_entity_poly.pdbx_seq_one_letter_code
_entity_poly.pdbx_strand_id
1 'polypeptide(L)'
;MVGASNSISNLSATLGRLGNAFQRVQGSTAPLATGQRINRAADDPSGLISSENLAAVLEALEAEAYTLRRVDTIASTADGYLSAASDLLVVNAGLEVQLSNTAGLAPGEAEALRNQFAANQQAVTRITNSAAFNGVKLFNGTYSLQVGGGRLELPNLASSVPTQQALATLRGEIGAFQKNIVSSRLQVVEQTIQSTAQTRSMIRDTDYAQQTAELLRNQTLAQASTAAAGIAMQQASLGSLLDITA
;
A
#
# COMPACT_ATOMS: atom_id res chain seq x y z
N MET A 1 35.91 -38.02 49.70
CA MET A 1 34.56 -37.42 49.84
C MET A 1 34.43 -35.92 49.49
N VAL A 2 35.20 -34.96 50.04
CA VAL A 2 35.05 -33.52 49.68
C VAL A 2 35.46 -33.21 48.23
N GLY A 3 36.47 -33.91 47.70
CA GLY A 3 36.92 -33.78 46.30
C GLY A 3 35.90 -34.25 45.26
N ALA A 4 35.26 -35.41 45.48
CA ALA A 4 34.20 -35.92 44.61
C ALA A 4 32.95 -35.02 44.58
N SER A 5 32.55 -34.48 45.74
CA SER A 5 31.42 -33.55 45.85
C SER A 5 31.67 -32.23 45.10
N ASN A 6 32.90 -31.71 45.17
CA ASN A 6 33.31 -30.52 44.42
C ASN A 6 33.36 -30.77 42.89
N SER A 7 33.82 -31.94 42.45
CA SER A 7 33.83 -32.32 41.02
C SER A 7 32.43 -32.52 40.44
N ILE A 8 31.52 -33.15 41.18
CA ILE A 8 30.11 -33.32 40.78
C ILE A 8 29.40 -31.95 40.71
N SER A 9 29.66 -31.08 41.70
CA SER A 9 29.14 -29.71 41.71
C SER A 9 29.66 -28.90 40.51
N ASN A 10 30.94 -29.04 40.14
CA ASN A 10 31.52 -28.37 38.98
C ASN A 10 30.97 -28.93 37.64
N LEU A 11 30.83 -30.25 37.52
CA LEU A 11 30.23 -30.88 36.34
C LEU A 11 28.76 -30.46 36.15
N SER A 12 27.96 -30.47 37.22
CA SER A 12 26.55 -30.04 37.16
C SER A 12 26.40 -28.55 36.79
N ALA A 13 27.27 -27.68 37.31
CA ALA A 13 27.29 -26.27 36.92
C ALA A 13 27.71 -26.08 35.45
N THR A 14 28.64 -26.89 34.95
CA THR A 14 29.10 -26.85 33.55
C THR A 14 28.02 -27.36 32.59
N LEU A 15 27.30 -28.42 32.95
CA LEU A 15 26.15 -28.93 32.18
C LEU A 15 24.98 -27.93 32.17
N GLY A 16 24.72 -27.23 33.27
CA GLY A 16 23.72 -26.15 33.31
C GLY A 16 24.07 -24.99 32.38
N ARG A 17 25.35 -24.58 32.35
CA ARG A 17 25.85 -23.56 31.41
C ARG A 17 25.71 -24.01 29.95
N LEU A 18 25.97 -25.28 29.66
CA LEU A 18 25.80 -25.87 28.34
C LEU A 18 24.33 -25.89 27.91
N GLY A 19 23.41 -26.31 28.79
CA GLY A 19 21.97 -26.28 28.52
C GLY A 19 21.47 -24.87 28.18
N ASN A 20 21.90 -23.87 28.95
CA ASN A 20 21.59 -22.47 28.68
C ASN A 20 22.21 -21.98 27.36
N ALA A 21 23.44 -22.38 27.03
CA ALA A 21 24.08 -22.03 25.77
C ALA A 21 23.30 -22.58 24.56
N PHE A 22 22.84 -23.84 24.63
CA PHE A 22 21.99 -24.44 23.58
C PHE A 22 20.64 -23.75 23.44
N GLN A 23 20.01 -23.35 24.56
CA GLN A 23 18.75 -22.59 24.51
C GLN A 23 18.95 -21.21 23.88
N ARG A 24 20.05 -20.52 24.19
CA ARG A 24 20.39 -19.21 23.59
C ARG A 24 20.65 -19.31 22.09
N VAL A 25 21.34 -20.34 21.62
CA VAL A 25 21.53 -20.59 20.18
C VAL A 25 20.18 -20.77 19.48
N GLN A 26 19.29 -21.61 20.05
CA GLN A 26 17.94 -21.84 19.50
C GLN A 26 17.07 -20.57 19.48
N GLY A 27 17.22 -19.68 20.47
CA GLY A 27 16.55 -18.38 20.47
C GLY A 27 17.07 -17.44 19.39
N SER A 28 18.39 -17.37 19.20
CA SER A 28 19.04 -16.44 18.25
C SER A 28 18.81 -16.78 16.76
N THR A 29 18.35 -18.00 16.43
CA THR A 29 18.05 -18.35 15.04
C THR A 29 16.69 -17.83 14.56
N ALA A 30 15.74 -17.58 15.47
CA ALA A 30 14.39 -17.20 15.09
C ALA A 30 14.30 -15.81 14.42
N PRO A 31 14.91 -14.73 14.98
CA PRO A 31 14.87 -13.41 14.35
C PRO A 31 15.56 -13.34 12.99
N LEU A 32 16.60 -14.17 12.78
CA LEU A 32 17.30 -14.27 11.51
C LEU A 32 16.48 -15.01 10.43
N ALA A 33 15.68 -16.00 10.85
CA ALA A 33 14.84 -16.77 9.93
C ALA A 33 13.56 -16.01 9.53
N THR A 34 12.98 -15.24 10.45
CA THR A 34 11.75 -14.46 10.20
C THR A 34 12.02 -13.05 9.70
N GLY A 35 13.25 -12.54 9.88
CA GLY A 35 13.60 -11.15 9.65
C GLY A 35 12.97 -10.17 10.65
N GLN A 36 12.29 -10.68 11.68
CA GLN A 36 11.57 -9.89 12.67
C GLN A 36 12.19 -10.05 14.06
N ARG A 37 12.38 -8.92 14.75
CA ARG A 37 12.87 -8.87 16.12
C ARG A 37 11.82 -9.35 17.11
N ILE A 38 10.54 -9.05 16.86
CA ILE A 38 9.41 -9.43 17.71
C ILE A 38 8.63 -10.55 17.01
N ASN A 39 8.87 -11.80 17.43
CA ASN A 39 8.24 -12.99 16.81
C ASN A 39 7.08 -13.53 17.64
N ARG A 40 7.13 -13.34 18.95
CA ARG A 40 6.10 -13.79 19.91
C ARG A 40 5.70 -12.64 20.81
N ALA A 41 4.46 -12.69 21.32
CA ALA A 41 3.97 -11.72 22.29
C ALA A 41 4.79 -11.71 23.60
N ALA A 42 5.51 -12.80 23.90
CA ALA A 42 6.41 -12.88 25.04
C ALA A 42 7.72 -12.08 24.86
N ASP A 43 8.13 -11.79 23.61
CA ASP A 43 9.39 -11.10 23.33
C ASP A 43 9.26 -9.58 23.61
N ASP A 44 8.15 -8.98 23.16
CA ASP A 44 7.75 -7.61 23.47
C ASP A 44 6.24 -7.42 23.24
N PRO A 45 5.40 -7.49 24.28
CA PRO A 45 3.95 -7.41 24.14
C PRO A 45 3.49 -6.03 23.64
N SER A 46 4.13 -4.95 24.10
CA SER A 46 3.76 -3.59 23.75
C SER A 46 4.20 -3.22 22.32
N GLY A 47 5.40 -3.66 21.93
CA GLY A 47 5.90 -3.51 20.57
C GLY A 47 5.09 -4.32 19.56
N LEU A 48 4.67 -5.54 19.92
CA LEU A 48 3.78 -6.34 19.08
C LEU A 48 2.46 -5.62 18.83
N ILE A 49 1.76 -5.18 19.90
CA ILE A 49 0.48 -4.46 19.79
C ILE A 49 0.62 -3.22 18.89
N SER A 50 1.68 -2.43 19.11
CA SER A 50 1.92 -1.23 18.31
C SER A 50 2.16 -1.58 16.83
N SER A 51 2.93 -2.63 16.55
CA SER A 51 3.20 -3.07 15.18
C SER A 51 1.97 -3.62 14.46
N GLU A 52 1.06 -4.29 15.17
CA GLU A 52 -0.21 -4.78 14.62
C GLU A 52 -1.16 -3.62 14.31
N ASN A 53 -1.26 -2.63 15.20
CA ASN A 53 -2.03 -1.41 14.92
C ASN A 53 -1.48 -0.66 13.71
N LEU A 54 -0.16 -0.51 13.60
CA LEU A 54 0.48 0.12 12.44
C LEU A 54 0.27 -0.70 11.15
N ALA A 55 0.23 -2.03 11.24
CA ALA A 55 -0.10 -2.88 10.10
C ALA A 55 -1.54 -2.67 9.62
N ALA A 56 -2.51 -2.60 10.55
CA ALA A 56 -3.90 -2.31 10.23
C ALA A 56 -4.07 -0.92 9.60
N VAL A 57 -3.35 0.10 10.11
CA VAL A 57 -3.33 1.45 9.52
C VAL A 57 -2.73 1.42 8.12
N LEU A 58 -1.65 0.68 7.90
CA LEU A 58 -1.01 0.55 6.59
C LEU A 58 -1.97 -0.05 5.56
N GLU A 59 -2.68 -1.13 5.91
CA GLU A 59 -3.66 -1.77 5.03
C GLU A 59 -4.82 -0.82 4.68
N ALA A 60 -5.31 -0.05 5.66
CA ALA A 60 -6.34 0.96 5.42
C ALA A 60 -5.87 2.07 4.47
N LEU A 61 -4.65 2.58 4.65
CA LEU A 61 -4.06 3.60 3.78
C LEU A 61 -3.82 3.08 2.36
N GLU A 62 -3.38 1.83 2.22
CA GLU A 62 -3.20 1.20 0.90
C GLU A 62 -4.53 1.04 0.16
N ALA A 63 -5.59 0.63 0.85
CA ALA A 63 -6.95 0.57 0.30
C ALA A 63 -7.48 1.96 -0.10
N GLU A 64 -7.18 2.99 0.68
CA GLU A 64 -7.51 4.38 0.35
C GLU A 64 -6.76 4.85 -0.90
N ALA A 65 -5.43 4.63 -0.98
CA ALA A 65 -4.63 4.98 -2.15
C ALA A 65 -5.13 4.28 -3.42
N TYR A 66 -5.49 3.00 -3.33
CA TYR A 66 -6.12 2.26 -4.42
C TYR A 66 -7.42 2.92 -4.88
N THR A 67 -8.28 3.30 -3.92
CA THR A 67 -9.55 3.96 -4.22
C THR A 67 -9.35 5.34 -4.86
N LEU A 68 -8.40 6.13 -4.37
CA LEU A 68 -8.05 7.44 -4.94
C LEU A 68 -7.61 7.32 -6.40
N ARG A 69 -6.69 6.39 -6.71
CA ARG A 69 -6.24 6.13 -8.09
C ARG A 69 -7.38 5.65 -9.00
N ARG A 70 -8.29 4.83 -8.46
CA ARG A 70 -9.49 4.40 -9.20
C ARG A 70 -10.40 5.58 -9.52
N VAL A 71 -10.66 6.46 -8.55
CA VAL A 71 -11.48 7.67 -8.77
C VAL A 71 -10.81 8.61 -9.78
N ASP A 72 -9.49 8.75 -9.75
CA ASP A 72 -8.75 9.52 -10.76
C ASP A 72 -8.93 8.95 -12.18
N THR A 73 -8.87 7.62 -12.32
CA THR A 73 -9.09 6.94 -13.60
C THR A 73 -10.52 7.16 -14.11
N ILE A 74 -11.51 7.12 -13.21
CA ILE A 74 -12.93 7.36 -13.55
C ILE A 74 -13.12 8.81 -13.97
N ALA A 75 -12.56 9.76 -13.23
CA ALA A 75 -12.61 11.18 -13.55
C ALA A 75 -11.96 11.48 -14.92
N SER A 76 -10.79 10.90 -15.20
CA SER A 76 -10.11 11.03 -16.50
C SER A 76 -10.91 10.41 -17.64
N THR A 77 -11.58 9.28 -17.39
CA THR A 77 -12.51 8.68 -18.36
C THR A 77 -13.67 9.63 -18.64
N ALA A 78 -14.28 10.19 -17.61
CA ALA A 78 -15.36 11.17 -17.74
C ALA A 78 -14.92 12.41 -18.54
N ASP A 79 -13.79 13.02 -18.19
CA ASP A 79 -13.25 14.19 -18.91
C ASP A 79 -12.94 13.88 -20.37
N GLY A 80 -12.42 12.69 -20.69
CA GLY A 80 -12.18 12.26 -22.07
C GLY A 80 -13.45 12.26 -22.94
N TYR A 81 -14.56 11.73 -22.43
CA TYR A 81 -15.86 11.79 -23.12
C TYR A 81 -16.36 13.24 -23.26
N LEU A 82 -16.21 14.06 -22.21
CA LEU A 82 -16.63 15.47 -22.23
C LEU A 82 -15.78 16.31 -23.18
N SER A 83 -14.49 16.00 -23.34
CA SER A 83 -13.62 16.67 -24.30
C SER A 83 -14.05 16.37 -25.72
N ALA A 84 -14.29 15.10 -26.07
CA ALA A 84 -14.79 14.73 -27.39
C ALA A 84 -16.16 15.37 -27.71
N ALA A 85 -17.05 15.46 -26.71
CA ALA A 85 -18.33 16.16 -26.84
C ALA A 85 -18.14 17.68 -27.03
N SER A 86 -17.21 18.29 -26.29
CA SER A 86 -16.85 19.70 -26.40
C SER A 86 -16.32 20.05 -27.79
N ASP A 87 -15.46 19.22 -28.37
CA ASP A 87 -14.87 19.49 -29.69
C ASP A 87 -15.95 19.57 -30.79
N LEU A 88 -16.98 18.71 -30.72
CA LEU A 88 -18.13 18.76 -31.63
C LEU A 88 -19.00 20.00 -31.44
N LEU A 89 -19.19 20.44 -30.20
CA LEU A 89 -19.97 21.64 -29.91
C LEU A 89 -19.25 22.92 -30.39
N VAL A 90 -17.92 22.96 -30.33
CA VAL A 90 -17.12 24.04 -30.94
C VAL A 90 -17.31 24.08 -32.45
N VAL A 91 -17.31 22.91 -33.12
CA VAL A 91 -17.63 22.84 -34.56
C VAL A 91 -19.04 23.35 -34.85
N ASN A 92 -20.03 22.96 -34.03
CA ASN A 92 -21.42 23.42 -34.17
C ASN A 92 -21.57 24.93 -34.00
N ALA A 93 -20.83 25.55 -33.08
CA ALA A 93 -20.81 27.00 -32.94
C ALA A 93 -20.31 27.67 -34.24
N GLY A 94 -19.31 27.08 -34.91
CA GLY A 94 -18.84 27.55 -36.22
C GLY A 94 -19.89 27.40 -37.33
N LEU A 95 -20.57 26.25 -37.39
CA LEU A 95 -21.66 26.00 -38.34
C LEU A 95 -22.84 26.95 -38.11
N GLU A 96 -23.15 27.29 -36.86
CA GLU A 96 -24.20 28.24 -36.51
C GLU A 96 -23.90 29.65 -37.03
N VAL A 97 -22.63 30.10 -36.93
CA VAL A 97 -22.20 31.36 -37.53
C VAL A 97 -22.32 31.32 -39.06
N GLN A 98 -21.93 30.22 -39.70
CA GLN A 98 -22.08 30.07 -41.17
C GLN A 98 -23.54 30.13 -41.60
N LEU A 99 -24.44 29.43 -40.90
CA LEU A 99 -25.88 29.44 -41.16
C LEU A 99 -26.53 30.80 -40.90
N SER A 100 -26.00 31.57 -39.95
CA SER A 100 -26.46 32.93 -39.65
C SER A 100 -26.04 33.94 -40.72
N ASN A 101 -24.92 33.69 -41.41
CA ASN A 101 -24.44 34.51 -42.52
C ASN A 101 -25.13 34.08 -43.83
N THR A 102 -26.33 34.59 -44.08
CA THR A 102 -27.19 34.19 -45.21
C THR A 102 -26.76 34.75 -46.58
N ALA A 103 -25.79 35.67 -46.62
CA ALA A 103 -25.37 36.33 -47.86
C ALA A 103 -24.62 35.34 -48.78
N GLY A 104 -25.22 34.98 -49.91
CA GLY A 104 -24.61 34.11 -50.92
C GLY A 104 -24.74 32.60 -50.64
N LEU A 105 -25.47 32.21 -49.60
CA LEU A 105 -25.64 30.80 -49.24
C LEU A 105 -26.71 30.15 -50.14
N ALA A 106 -26.32 29.14 -50.91
CA ALA A 106 -27.27 28.39 -51.73
C ALA A 106 -28.23 27.56 -50.85
N PRO A 107 -29.50 27.37 -51.22
CA PRO A 107 -30.45 26.59 -50.41
C PRO A 107 -29.96 25.17 -50.06
N GLY A 108 -29.32 24.48 -51.01
CA GLY A 108 -28.76 23.14 -50.79
C GLY A 108 -27.53 23.14 -49.87
N GLU A 109 -26.74 24.22 -49.86
CA GLU A 109 -25.60 24.37 -48.94
C GLU A 109 -26.10 24.62 -47.50
N ALA A 110 -27.11 25.47 -47.34
CA ALA A 110 -27.75 25.71 -46.05
C ALA A 110 -28.35 24.42 -45.47
N GLU A 111 -28.94 23.56 -46.31
CA GLU A 111 -29.46 22.26 -45.88
C GLU A 111 -28.33 21.30 -45.46
N ALA A 112 -27.24 21.23 -46.23
CA ALA A 112 -26.08 20.40 -45.89
C ALA A 112 -25.45 20.81 -44.54
N LEU A 113 -25.28 22.11 -44.29
CA LEU A 113 -24.76 22.64 -43.02
C LEU A 113 -25.71 22.33 -41.85
N ARG A 114 -27.03 22.44 -42.04
CA ARG A 114 -28.02 22.05 -41.02
C ARG A 114 -27.98 20.55 -40.72
N ASN A 115 -27.81 19.72 -41.75
CA ASN A 115 -27.67 18.28 -41.58
C ASN A 115 -26.39 17.93 -40.79
N GLN A 116 -25.28 18.60 -41.08
CA GLN A 116 -24.03 18.43 -40.32
C GLN A 116 -24.19 18.87 -38.86
N PHE A 117 -24.81 20.03 -38.63
CA PHE A 117 -25.09 20.52 -37.28
C PHE A 117 -25.92 19.49 -36.47
N ALA A 118 -27.02 19.00 -37.05
CA ALA A 118 -27.87 18.00 -36.42
C ALA A 118 -27.13 16.67 -36.16
N ALA A 119 -26.31 16.22 -37.10
CA ALA A 119 -25.50 15.01 -36.94
C ALA A 119 -24.49 15.13 -35.79
N ASN A 120 -23.85 16.29 -35.65
CA ASN A 120 -22.94 16.59 -34.53
C ASN A 120 -23.68 16.63 -33.19
N GLN A 121 -24.87 17.24 -33.11
CA GLN A 121 -25.69 17.25 -31.89
C GLN A 121 -26.08 15.82 -31.45
N GLN A 122 -26.42 14.96 -32.41
CA GLN A 122 -26.68 13.54 -32.13
C GLN A 122 -25.41 12.80 -31.68
N ALA A 123 -24.26 13.10 -32.28
CA ALA A 123 -22.98 12.53 -31.88
C ALA A 123 -22.60 12.93 -30.45
N VAL A 124 -22.77 14.20 -30.07
CA VAL A 124 -22.59 14.68 -28.69
C VAL A 124 -23.44 13.87 -27.72
N THR A 125 -24.73 13.73 -28.03
CA THR A 125 -25.68 12.96 -27.19
C THR A 125 -25.28 11.49 -27.08
N ARG A 126 -24.77 10.88 -28.16
CA ARG A 126 -24.27 9.50 -28.12
C ARG A 126 -23.00 9.37 -27.27
N ILE A 127 -22.06 10.32 -27.39
CA ILE A 127 -20.80 10.32 -26.63
C ILE A 127 -21.10 10.42 -25.13
N THR A 128 -21.87 11.42 -24.70
CA THR A 128 -22.24 11.60 -23.29
C THR A 128 -23.04 10.41 -22.76
N ASN A 129 -23.95 9.84 -23.55
CA ASN A 129 -24.70 8.64 -23.17
C ASN A 129 -23.85 7.37 -23.14
N SER A 130 -22.81 7.28 -23.95
CA SER A 130 -21.92 6.10 -24.01
C SER A 130 -20.95 6.07 -22.83
N ALA A 131 -20.62 7.24 -22.25
CA ALA A 131 -19.68 7.39 -21.15
C ALA A 131 -20.00 6.45 -19.97
N ALA A 132 -19.13 5.47 -19.80
CA ALA A 132 -19.27 4.44 -18.78
C ALA A 132 -17.92 4.00 -18.24
N PHE A 133 -17.91 3.56 -16.99
CA PHE A 133 -16.78 2.90 -16.36
C PHE A 133 -17.24 1.57 -15.79
N ASN A 134 -16.57 0.46 -16.16
CA ASN A 134 -16.98 -0.91 -15.80
C ASN A 134 -18.48 -1.19 -16.05
N GLY A 135 -19.02 -0.68 -17.16
CA GLY A 135 -20.43 -0.85 -17.54
C GLY A 135 -21.42 0.08 -16.83
N VAL A 136 -20.98 0.88 -15.84
CA VAL A 136 -21.81 1.85 -15.14
C VAL A 136 -21.76 3.20 -15.84
N LYS A 137 -22.92 3.78 -16.15
CA LYS A 137 -23.04 5.09 -16.79
C LYS A 137 -22.61 6.22 -15.87
N LEU A 138 -21.81 7.15 -16.39
CA LEU A 138 -21.24 8.26 -15.61
C LEU A 138 -22.15 9.50 -15.57
N PHE A 139 -22.88 9.78 -16.65
CA PHE A 139 -23.71 11.00 -16.76
C PHE A 139 -25.20 10.71 -16.70
N ASN A 140 -25.62 9.87 -15.75
CA ASN A 140 -27.03 9.51 -15.53
C ASN A 140 -27.72 10.38 -14.46
N GLY A 141 -27.02 11.32 -13.83
CA GLY A 141 -27.53 12.16 -12.75
C GLY A 141 -27.56 11.52 -11.36
N THR A 142 -27.05 10.30 -11.21
CA THR A 142 -26.94 9.60 -9.91
C THR A 142 -25.50 9.27 -9.56
N TYR A 143 -24.64 9.11 -10.57
CA TYR A 143 -23.24 8.79 -10.36
C TYR A 143 -22.49 9.94 -9.66
N SER A 144 -21.64 9.59 -8.70
CA SER A 144 -20.79 10.56 -8.01
C SER A 144 -19.36 10.05 -7.89
N LEU A 145 -18.40 10.94 -8.14
CA LEU A 145 -17.00 10.73 -7.76
C LEU A 145 -16.91 10.98 -6.25
N GLN A 146 -16.53 9.95 -5.48
CA GLN A 146 -16.49 10.04 -4.03
C GLN A 146 -15.21 9.44 -3.48
N VAL A 147 -14.58 10.19 -2.58
CA VAL A 147 -13.40 9.80 -1.80
C VAL A 147 -13.60 10.28 -0.36
N GLY A 148 -12.81 9.77 0.60
CA GLY A 148 -12.93 10.11 2.02
C GLY A 148 -12.72 11.59 2.30
N GLY A 149 -13.80 12.39 2.23
CA GLY A 149 -13.83 13.85 2.43
C GLY A 149 -14.04 14.69 1.17
N GLY A 150 -14.52 14.12 0.06
CA GLY A 150 -14.89 14.87 -1.13
C GLY A 150 -15.89 14.12 -2.00
N ARG A 151 -16.93 14.82 -2.47
CA ARG A 151 -17.95 14.29 -3.36
C ARG A 151 -18.21 15.28 -4.49
N LEU A 152 -18.22 14.77 -5.73
CA LEU A 152 -18.67 15.49 -6.90
C LEU A 152 -19.77 14.67 -7.57
N GLU A 153 -20.95 15.24 -7.70
CA GLU A 153 -22.07 14.61 -8.40
C GLU A 153 -21.99 14.91 -9.89
N LEU A 154 -22.12 13.88 -10.73
CA LEU A 154 -22.10 14.05 -12.17
C LEU A 154 -23.52 14.28 -12.68
N PRO A 155 -23.76 15.33 -13.49
CA PRO A 155 -25.10 15.67 -13.95
C PRO A 155 -25.64 14.63 -14.94
N ASN A 156 -26.96 14.66 -15.14
CA ASN A 156 -27.60 13.91 -16.20
C ASN A 156 -27.37 14.63 -17.54
N LEU A 157 -26.62 14.00 -18.45
CA LEU A 157 -26.37 14.50 -19.81
C LEU A 157 -27.08 13.65 -20.89
N ALA A 158 -28.00 12.79 -20.48
CA ALA A 158 -28.70 11.86 -21.37
C ALA A 158 -29.97 12.43 -22.00
N SER A 159 -30.62 13.37 -21.31
CA SER A 159 -31.97 13.86 -21.65
C SER A 159 -31.99 15.04 -22.63
N SER A 160 -30.88 15.77 -22.78
CA SER A 160 -30.79 16.93 -23.66
C SER A 160 -29.35 17.14 -24.13
N VAL A 161 -29.20 17.83 -25.28
CA VAL A 161 -27.86 18.22 -25.75
C VAL A 161 -27.30 19.27 -24.77
N PRO A 162 -26.16 19.01 -24.11
CA PRO A 162 -25.58 19.98 -23.19
C PRO A 162 -25.03 21.19 -23.95
N THR A 163 -25.02 22.35 -23.29
CA THR A 163 -24.40 23.54 -23.85
C THR A 163 -22.87 23.46 -23.70
N GLN A 164 -22.15 24.14 -24.59
CA GLN A 164 -20.69 24.23 -24.54
C GLN A 164 -20.19 24.77 -23.19
N GLN A 165 -20.91 25.74 -22.61
CA GLN A 165 -20.57 26.31 -21.31
C GLN A 165 -20.77 25.30 -20.18
N ALA A 166 -21.87 24.54 -20.19
CA ALA A 166 -22.12 23.51 -19.19
C ALA A 166 -21.04 22.41 -19.22
N LEU A 167 -20.63 21.96 -20.42
CA LEU A 167 -19.53 21.00 -20.55
C LEU A 167 -18.21 21.57 -20.03
N ALA A 168 -17.88 22.82 -20.38
CA ALA A 168 -16.65 23.46 -19.92
C ALA A 168 -16.62 23.59 -18.39
N THR A 169 -17.73 23.99 -17.77
CA THR A 169 -17.85 24.07 -16.31
C THR A 169 -17.68 22.70 -15.67
N LEU A 170 -18.39 21.66 -16.16
CA LEU A 170 -18.29 20.31 -15.61
C LEU A 170 -16.87 19.75 -15.71
N ARG A 171 -16.18 19.97 -16.84
CA ARG A 171 -14.76 19.59 -17.00
C ARG A 171 -13.86 20.33 -16.01
N GLY A 172 -14.12 21.62 -15.80
CA GLY A 172 -13.43 22.42 -14.78
C GLY A 172 -13.64 21.88 -13.36
N GLU A 173 -14.86 21.48 -13.02
CA GLU A 173 -15.19 20.87 -11.73
C GLU A 173 -14.52 19.51 -11.54
N ILE A 174 -14.54 18.65 -12.57
CA ILE A 174 -13.84 17.35 -12.55
C ILE A 174 -12.33 17.56 -12.38
N GLY A 175 -11.72 18.46 -13.15
CA GLY A 175 -10.30 18.78 -13.04
C GLY A 175 -9.92 19.39 -11.68
N ALA A 176 -10.78 20.26 -11.13
CA ALA A 176 -10.59 20.80 -9.78
C ALA A 176 -10.71 19.71 -8.70
N PHE A 177 -11.66 18.78 -8.84
CA PHE A 177 -11.80 17.63 -7.95
C PHE A 177 -10.57 16.72 -7.99
N GLN A 178 -10.07 16.40 -9.19
CA GLN A 178 -8.84 15.62 -9.36
C GLN A 178 -7.66 16.30 -8.67
N LYS A 179 -7.40 17.57 -8.98
CA LYS A 179 -6.24 18.28 -8.44
C LYS A 179 -6.32 18.53 -6.94
N ASN A 180 -7.44 19.10 -6.48
CA ASN A 180 -7.55 19.61 -5.11
C ASN A 180 -7.91 18.53 -4.10
N ILE A 181 -8.62 17.48 -4.52
CA ILE A 181 -9.08 16.42 -3.62
C ILE A 181 -8.26 15.15 -3.86
N VAL A 182 -8.23 14.63 -5.08
CA VAL A 182 -7.66 13.30 -5.34
C VAL A 182 -6.13 13.31 -5.27
N SER A 183 -5.47 14.15 -6.07
CA SER A 183 -4.00 14.23 -6.11
C SER A 183 -3.42 14.69 -4.77
N SER A 184 -4.04 15.70 -4.14
CA SER A 184 -3.65 16.21 -2.82
C SER A 184 -3.70 15.10 -1.75
N ARG A 185 -4.81 14.35 -1.67
CA ARG A 185 -4.92 13.25 -0.71
C ARG A 185 -4.00 12.09 -1.03
N LEU A 186 -3.86 11.72 -2.30
CA LEU A 186 -3.00 10.62 -2.70
C LEU A 186 -1.55 10.87 -2.25
N GLN A 187 -1.06 12.09 -2.41
CA GLN A 187 0.27 12.48 -1.94
C GLN A 187 0.41 12.34 -0.41
N VAL A 188 -0.59 12.79 0.36
CA VAL A 188 -0.58 12.68 1.83
C VAL A 188 -0.63 11.21 2.26
N VAL A 189 -1.49 10.41 1.65
CA VAL A 189 -1.63 8.98 1.94
C VAL A 189 -0.33 8.23 1.62
N GLU A 190 0.28 8.46 0.46
CA GLU A 190 1.55 7.84 0.07
C GLU A 190 2.69 8.20 1.03
N GLN A 191 2.77 9.47 1.44
CA GLN A 191 3.74 9.90 2.45
C GLN A 191 3.50 9.23 3.81
N THR A 192 2.23 9.05 4.19
CA THR A 192 1.85 8.42 5.45
C THR A 192 2.11 6.91 5.44
N ILE A 193 1.89 6.24 4.30
CA ILE A 193 2.26 4.84 4.07
C ILE A 193 3.76 4.66 4.32
N GLN A 194 4.59 5.51 3.71
CA GLN A 194 6.04 5.43 3.87
C GLN A 194 6.49 5.63 5.32
N SER A 195 6.00 6.66 6.01
CA SER A 195 6.37 6.94 7.40
C SER A 195 5.84 5.87 8.38
N THR A 196 4.64 5.34 8.14
CA THR A 196 4.04 4.25 8.93
C THR A 196 4.81 2.94 8.72
N ALA A 197 5.17 2.62 7.48
CA ALA A 197 6.00 1.46 7.15
C ALA A 197 7.38 1.55 7.80
N GLN A 198 8.02 2.73 7.76
CA GLN A 198 9.29 2.99 8.46
C GLN A 198 9.14 2.81 9.98
N THR A 199 8.09 3.37 10.58
CA THR A 199 7.83 3.24 12.02
C THR A 199 7.62 1.78 12.41
N ARG A 200 6.86 1.02 11.61
CA ARG A 200 6.63 -0.41 11.82
C ARG A 200 7.91 -1.21 11.67
N SER A 201 8.74 -0.90 10.67
CA SER A 201 10.06 -1.51 10.46
C SER A 201 10.98 -1.30 11.66
N MET A 202 11.06 -0.08 12.21
CA MET A 202 11.87 0.22 13.41
C MET A 202 11.45 -0.60 14.65
N ILE A 203 10.16 -0.97 14.73
CA ILE A 203 9.62 -1.76 15.84
C ILE A 203 9.84 -3.26 15.60
N ARG A 204 9.54 -3.74 14.40
CA ARG A 204 9.40 -5.19 14.13
C ARG A 204 10.58 -5.80 13.40
N ASP A 205 11.35 -5.06 12.63
CA ASP A 205 12.42 -5.64 11.80
C ASP A 205 13.71 -5.86 12.61
N THR A 206 14.46 -6.86 12.18
CA THR A 206 15.73 -7.27 12.79
C THR A 206 16.93 -6.59 12.12
N ASP A 207 17.89 -6.13 12.93
CA ASP A 207 19.25 -5.87 12.46
C ASP A 207 20.01 -7.19 12.24
N TYR A 208 20.18 -7.57 10.98
CA TYR A 208 20.86 -8.81 10.60
C TYR A 208 22.33 -8.85 11.03
N ALA A 209 23.04 -7.71 11.02
CA ALA A 209 24.45 -7.68 11.37
C ALA A 209 24.63 -7.96 12.87
N GLN A 210 23.83 -7.31 13.70
CA GLN A 210 23.85 -7.54 15.15
C GLN A 210 23.41 -8.97 15.49
N GLN A 211 22.30 -9.46 14.91
CA GLN A 211 21.78 -10.79 15.23
C GLN A 211 22.71 -11.92 14.75
N THR A 212 23.39 -11.74 13.60
CA THR A 212 24.39 -12.71 13.13
C THR A 212 25.60 -12.77 14.06
N ALA A 213 26.06 -11.61 14.57
CA ALA A 213 27.15 -11.55 15.54
C ALA A 213 26.76 -12.21 16.88
N GLU A 214 25.51 -12.03 17.34
CA GLU A 214 24.97 -12.68 18.53
C GLU A 214 24.85 -14.19 18.34
N LEU A 215 24.35 -14.65 17.19
CA LEU A 215 24.29 -16.08 16.85
C LEU A 215 25.69 -16.70 16.85
N LEU A 216 26.65 -16.07 16.17
CA LEU A 216 28.04 -16.55 16.12
C LEU A 216 28.66 -16.60 17.51
N ARG A 217 28.46 -15.56 18.34
CA ARG A 217 28.90 -15.55 19.73
C ARG A 217 28.29 -16.72 20.51
N ASN A 218 27.00 -16.99 20.34
CA ASN A 218 26.30 -18.07 21.04
C ASN A 218 26.79 -19.45 20.57
N GLN A 219 27.08 -19.62 19.28
CA GLN A 219 27.66 -20.85 18.73
C GLN A 219 29.06 -21.11 19.29
N THR A 220 29.93 -20.08 19.32
CA THR A 220 31.27 -20.20 19.91
C THR A 220 31.20 -20.54 21.41
N LEU A 221 30.28 -19.91 22.15
CA LEU A 221 30.07 -20.23 23.57
C LEU A 221 29.54 -21.64 23.78
N ALA A 222 28.66 -22.13 22.90
CA ALA A 222 28.18 -23.51 22.96
C ALA A 222 29.32 -24.50 22.69
N GLN A 223 30.16 -24.27 21.68
CA GLN A 223 31.35 -25.07 21.39
C GLN A 223 32.34 -25.06 22.57
N ALA A 224 32.64 -23.88 23.13
CA ALA A 224 33.50 -23.75 24.30
C ALA A 224 32.92 -24.47 25.53
N SER A 225 31.61 -24.39 25.75
CA SER A 225 30.91 -25.08 26.84
C SER A 225 30.93 -26.61 26.67
N THR A 226 30.82 -27.10 25.42
CA THR A 226 30.96 -28.54 25.14
C THR A 226 32.38 -29.05 25.41
N ALA A 227 33.40 -28.28 25.04
CA ALA A 227 34.79 -28.61 25.33
C ALA A 227 35.07 -28.59 26.85
N ALA A 228 34.57 -27.56 27.56
CA ALA A 228 34.68 -27.46 29.01
C ALA A 228 33.95 -28.59 29.74
N ALA A 229 32.76 -28.98 29.27
CA ALA A 229 32.03 -30.14 29.78
C ALA A 229 32.82 -31.43 29.58
N GLY A 230 33.45 -31.62 28.41
CA GLY A 230 34.33 -32.76 28.15
C GLY A 230 35.52 -32.83 29.12
N ILE A 231 36.17 -31.69 29.39
CA ILE A 231 37.27 -31.60 30.38
C ILE A 231 36.74 -31.88 31.80
N ALA A 232 35.60 -31.31 32.18
CA ALA A 232 34.99 -31.53 33.49
C ALA A 232 34.58 -33.00 33.71
N MET A 233 34.06 -33.67 32.67
CA MET A 233 33.77 -35.11 32.70
C MET A 233 35.05 -35.93 32.91
N GLN A 234 36.15 -35.57 32.26
CA GLN A 234 37.45 -36.23 32.41
C GLN A 234 38.06 -35.99 33.81
N GLN A 235 37.88 -34.81 34.39
CA GLN A 235 38.33 -34.51 35.76
C GLN A 235 37.48 -35.22 36.82
N ALA A 236 36.17 -35.34 36.60
CA ALA A 236 35.28 -36.09 37.48
C ALA A 236 35.63 -37.59 37.48
N SER A 237 35.98 -38.17 36.32
CA SER A 237 36.42 -39.55 36.23
C SER A 237 37.78 -39.78 36.90
N LEU A 238 38.75 -38.89 36.71
CA LEU A 238 40.06 -38.94 37.38
C LEU A 238 39.95 -38.78 38.91
N GLY A 239 39.07 -37.89 39.39
CA GLY A 239 38.81 -37.72 40.83
C GLY A 239 38.15 -38.94 41.48
N SER A 240 37.27 -39.64 40.76
CA SER A 240 36.68 -40.91 41.23
C SER A 240 37.69 -42.06 41.31
N LEU A 241 38.72 -42.04 40.46
CA LEU A 241 39.81 -43.01 40.50
C LEU A 241 40.77 -42.76 41.67
N LEU A 242 41.00 -41.50 42.05
CA LEU A 242 41.85 -41.13 43.20
C LEU A 242 41.19 -41.43 44.57
N ASP A 243 39.86 -41.27 44.71
CA ASP A 243 39.10 -41.60 45.93
C ASP A 243 38.92 -43.14 46.12
N ILE A 244 39.32 -43.97 45.13
CA ILE A 244 39.36 -45.45 45.24
C ILE A 244 40.75 -45.95 45.72
N THR A 245 41.79 -45.12 45.62
CA THR A 245 43.18 -45.48 45.96
C THR A 245 43.71 -44.88 47.28
N ALA A 246 42.85 -44.24 48.08
CA ALA A 246 43.16 -43.74 49.42
C ALA A 246 42.25 -44.40 50.46
#